data_AF-A0A7J7PG75-F1
#
_entry.id   AF-A0A7J7PG75-F1
#
_cell.length_a   1.000
_cell.length_b   1.000
_cell.length_c   1.000
_cell.angle_alpha   90.00
_cell.angle_beta   90.00
_cell.angle_gamma   90.00
#
_symmetry.space_group_name_H-M   'P 1'
#
loop_
_entity.id
_entity.type
_entity.pdbx_description
1 polymer ?
#
loop_
_entity_poly.entity_id
_entity_poly.type
_entity_poly.pdbx_seq_one_letter_code
_entity_poly.pdbx_strand_id
1 'polypeptide(L)' 'MLSASKPYYQRHRVCAEHLAAMSATVDGVDSRFCQQCGKFQPLTEFDQDKRSCRSRLKRHNNRRREQRQ' A
#
# COMPACT_ATOMS: atom_id res chain seq x y z
N MET A 1 13.37 -26.74 -4.42
CA MET A 1 13.55 -25.50 -5.21
C MET A 1 12.34 -24.62 -5.00
N LEU A 2 12.37 -23.72 -4.02
CA LEU A 2 11.27 -22.77 -3.79
C LEU A 2 11.32 -21.71 -4.88
N SER A 3 10.49 -21.89 -5.90
CA SER A 3 10.21 -20.93 -6.96
C SER A 3 9.93 -19.56 -6.32
N ALA A 4 10.94 -18.69 -6.34
CA ALA A 4 11.03 -17.44 -5.60
C ALA A 4 10.18 -16.32 -6.22
N SER A 5 8.92 -16.60 -6.55
CA SER A 5 7.93 -15.54 -6.73
C SER A 5 7.69 -14.94 -5.34
N LYS A 6 8.32 -13.79 -5.08
CA LYS A 6 8.46 -13.14 -3.78
C LYS A 6 7.21 -13.36 -2.91
N PRO A 7 7.32 -13.92 -1.68
CA PRO A 7 6.19 -14.31 -0.83
C PRO A 7 5.19 -13.16 -0.56
N TYR A 8 5.60 -11.93 -0.83
CA TYR A 8 4.79 -10.73 -0.82
C TYR A 8 3.58 -10.77 -1.78
N TYR A 9 3.75 -11.19 -3.04
CA TYR A 9 2.69 -11.19 -4.05
C TYR A 9 1.60 -12.21 -3.73
N GLN A 10 2.00 -13.42 -3.32
CA GLN A 10 1.09 -14.49 -2.93
C GLN A 10 0.36 -14.18 -1.63
N ARG A 11 1.05 -13.61 -0.63
CA ARG A 11 0.44 -13.23 0.65
C ARG A 11 -0.64 -12.16 0.48
N HIS A 12 -0.44 -11.22 -0.42
CA HIS A 12 -1.35 -10.09 -0.62
C HIS A 12 -2.28 -10.23 -1.82
N ARG A 13 -2.24 -11.39 -2.50
CA ARG A 13 -3.05 -11.68 -3.70
C ARG A 13 -2.99 -10.53 -4.71
N VAL A 14 -1.77 -10.02 -4.95
CA VAL A 14 -1.50 -8.89 -5.84
C VAL A 14 -0.42 -9.28 -6.83
N CYS A 15 -0.61 -8.96 -8.11
CA CYS A 15 0.44 -9.17 -9.12
C CYS A 15 1.50 -8.07 -9.07
N ALA A 16 2.66 -8.31 -9.66
CA ALA A 16 3.75 -7.33 -9.70
C ALA A 16 3.36 -6.03 -10.41
N GLU A 17 2.51 -6.13 -11.44
CA GLU A 17 1.98 -4.99 -12.19
C GLU A 17 1.14 -4.08 -11.30
N HIS A 18 0.10 -4.61 -10.63
CA HIS A 18 -0.74 -3.82 -9.72
C HIS A 18 0.00 -3.33 -8.47
N LEU A 19 1.09 -4.00 -8.06
CA LEU A 19 1.96 -3.48 -7.01
C LEU A 19 2.78 -2.27 -7.49
N ALA A 20 3.22 -2.27 -8.74
CA ALA A 20 3.99 -1.20 -9.35
C ALA A 20 3.10 -0.03 -9.81
N ALA A 21 1.85 -0.33 -10.18
CA ALA A 21 0.86 0.59 -10.69
C ALA A 21 0.55 1.75 -9.72
N MET A 22 0.37 2.94 -10.30
CA MET A 22 -0.03 4.14 -9.56
C MET A 22 -1.54 4.21 -9.35
N SER A 23 -2.33 3.47 -10.12
CA SER A 23 -3.78 3.35 -9.96
C SER A 23 -4.26 2.06 -10.64
N ALA A 24 -5.35 1.51 -10.14
CA ALA A 24 -6.04 0.35 -10.66
C ALA A 24 -7.53 0.50 -10.34
N THR A 25 -8.41 0.28 -11.32
CA THR A 25 -9.85 0.33 -11.09
C THR A 25 -10.30 -0.98 -10.45
N VAL A 26 -10.78 -0.91 -9.20
CA VAL A 26 -11.29 -2.06 -8.44
C VAL A 26 -12.75 -1.76 -8.10
N ASP A 27 -13.67 -2.61 -8.53
CA ASP A 27 -15.12 -2.42 -8.35
C ASP A 27 -15.64 -1.05 -8.83
N GLY A 28 -15.06 -0.53 -9.94
CA GLY A 28 -15.42 0.78 -10.51
C GLY A 28 -14.80 1.98 -9.77
N VAL A 29 -13.94 1.74 -8.77
CA VAL A 29 -13.28 2.79 -7.99
C VAL A 29 -11.79 2.78 -8.25
N ASP A 30 -11.25 3.95 -8.62
CA ASP A 30 -9.81 4.11 -8.76
C ASP A 30 -9.12 3.92 -7.41
N SER A 31 -8.37 2.84 -7.34
CA SER A 31 -7.73 2.33 -6.14
C SER A 31 -6.23 2.17 -6.35
N ARG A 32 -5.46 2.22 -5.26
CA ARG A 32 -4.02 1.95 -5.25
C ARG A 32 -3.73 0.93 -4.17
N PHE A 33 -2.76 0.06 -4.45
CA PHE A 33 -2.32 -0.94 -3.47
C PHE A 33 -1.44 -0.28 -2.40
N CYS A 34 -1.85 -0.34 -1.14
CA CYS A 34 -1.07 0.18 -0.03
C CYS A 34 -0.07 -0.88 0.46
N GLN A 35 1.22 -0.66 0.23
CA GLN A 35 2.27 -1.65 0.57
C GLN A 35 2.35 -1.99 2.06
N GLN A 36 1.98 -1.05 2.94
CA GLN A 36 1.99 -1.27 4.38
C GLN A 36 0.72 -1.94 4.91
N CYS A 37 -0.41 -1.76 4.23
CA CYS A 37 -1.69 -2.37 4.62
C CYS A 37 -1.92 -3.71 3.92
N GLY A 38 -1.27 -3.95 2.78
CA GLY A 38 -1.43 -5.15 2.00
C GLY A 38 -2.81 -5.28 1.34
N LYS A 39 -3.46 -4.16 1.02
CA LYS A 39 -4.79 -4.12 0.39
C LYS A 39 -4.94 -2.91 -0.54
N PHE A 40 -5.87 -3.01 -1.49
CA PHE A 40 -6.31 -1.88 -2.29
C PHE A 40 -7.12 -0.91 -1.44
N GLN A 41 -6.86 0.38 -1.63
CA GLN A 41 -7.61 1.47 -1.03
C GLN A 41 -7.89 2.51 -2.12
N PRO A 42 -8.99 3.27 -2.04
CA PRO A 42 -9.30 4.31 -3.03
C PRO A 42 -8.19 5.37 -3.06
N LEU A 43 -7.95 5.97 -4.23
CA LEU A 43 -6.91 7.00 -4.40
C LEU A 43 -7.07 8.20 -3.46
N THR A 44 -8.30 8.49 -3.01
CA THR A 44 -8.61 9.53 -2.02
C THR A 44 -7.89 9.33 -0.68
N GLU A 45 -7.54 8.09 -0.33
CA GLU A 45 -6.82 7.73 0.89
C GLU A 45 -5.29 7.83 0.74
N PHE A 46 -4.79 8.22 -0.43
CA PHE A 46 -3.36 8.41 -0.71
C PHE A 46 -3.07 9.89 -0.99
N ASP A 47 -1.95 10.38 -0.47
CA ASP A 47 -1.33 11.57 -1.05
C ASP A 47 -0.67 11.14 -2.36
N GLN A 48 -0.87 11.89 -3.45
CA GLN A 48 -0.46 11.51 -4.82
C GLN A 48 0.97 10.96 -4.91
N ASP A 49 1.87 11.52 -4.09
CA ASP A 49 3.29 11.22 -4.04
C ASP A 49 3.67 9.97 -3.22
N LYS A 50 2.71 9.30 -2.56
CA LYS A 50 2.99 8.21 -1.62
C LYS A 50 2.27 6.91 -2.01
N ARG A 51 2.99 5.78 -1.82
CA ARG A 51 2.50 4.40 -2.01
C ARG A 51 1.90 3.78 -0.74
N SER A 52 1.76 4.60 0.31
CA SER A 52 1.16 4.22 1.60
C SER A 52 0.06 5.20 1.95
N CYS A 53 -1.06 4.69 2.46
CA CYS A 53 -2.22 5.53 2.76
C CYS A 53 -1.97 6.51 3.91
N ARG A 54 -2.73 7.61 3.90
CA ARG A 54 -2.65 8.73 4.85
C ARG A 54 -2.80 8.26 6.29
N SER A 55 -3.76 7.36 6.54
CA SER A 55 -4.02 6.79 7.87
C SER A 55 -2.77 6.15 8.48
N ARG A 56 -2.01 5.38 7.70
CA ARG A 56 -0.84 4.67 8.21
C ARG A 56 0.38 5.57 8.34
N LEU A 57 0.52 6.55 7.46
CA LEU A 57 1.52 7.61 7.58
C LEU A 57 1.29 8.46 8.84
N LYS A 58 0.04 8.83 9.14
CA LYS A 58 -0.33 9.57 10.35
C LYS A 58 0.07 8.80 11.61
N ARG A 59 -0.21 7.49 11.66
CA ARG A 59 0.22 6.62 12.77
C ARG A 59 1.74 6.59 12.94
N HIS A 60 2.48 6.49 11.84
CA HIS A 60 3.94 6.49 11.89
C HIS A 60 4.51 7.83 12.37
N ASN A 61 3.95 8.95 11.90
CA ASN A 61 4.38 10.29 12.30
C ASN A 61 4.10 10.56 13.79
N ASN A 62 2.94 10.12 14.30
CA ASN A 62 2.61 10.24 15.72
C ASN A 62 3.60 9.45 16.59
N ARG A 63 3.91 8.19 16.23
CA ARG A 63 4.91 7.39 16.96
C ARG A 63 6.30 8.02 16.94
N ARG A 64 6.73 8.59 15.82
CA ARG A 64 8.01 9.32 15.75
C ARG A 64 8.03 10.58 16.60
N ARG A 65 6.88 11.25 16.75
CA ARG A 65 6.74 12.46 17.58
C ARG A 65 6.84 12.13 19.07
N GLU A 66 6.33 10.97 19.47
CA GLU A 66 6.39 10.49 20.85
C GLU A 66 7.80 10.01 21.26
N GLN A 67 8.57 9.43 20.33
CA GLN A 67 9.97 9.03 20.62
C GLN A 67 11.00 10.18 20.70
N ARG A 68 10.56 11.43 20.50
CA ARG A 68 11.42 12.63 20.58
C ARG A 68 11.18 13.45 21.85
N GLN A 69 10.32 12.97 22.75
CA GLN A 69 10.13 13.46 24.11
C GLN A 69 10.68 12.41 25.08
#